data_AF-A0A1F5ELE3-F1
#
_entry.id   AF-A0A1F5ELE3-F1
#
_cell.length_a   1.000
_cell.length_b   1.000
_cell.length_c   1.000
_cell.angle_alpha   90.00
_cell.angle_beta   90.00
_cell.angle_gamma   90.00
#
_symmetry.space_group_name_H-M   'P 1'
#
loop_
_entity.id
_entity.type
_entity.pdbx_description
1 polymer ?
#
loop_
_entity_poly.entity_id
_entity_poly.type
_entity_poly.pdbx_seq_one_letter_code
_entity_poly.pdbx_strand_id
1 'polypeptide(L)'
;MGRIEIVDKLNLFLDKHAPFTEECHVLYTLVEIRKVLDRENNRKYPILRFYCNWSVHTDKDSTKEMEVVMKDIYEDIKKQIANPALVSGKTKIIGFMYMEDLQAEVLKFLQEYQLPISLTEKSNWLEFVKLFVKILVDQPIKTPSVDIKQFAFLPAAEGCVRGRIDFNQNIGQYSYYQFGNAY
;
A
#
# COMPACT_ATOMS: atom_id res chain seq x y z
N MET A 1 -27.46 -16.02 1.19
CA MET A 1 -26.29 -16.79 0.74
C MET A 1 -25.47 -17.11 1.96
N GLY A 2 -25.04 -18.36 2.17
CA GLY A 2 -24.21 -18.72 3.31
C GLY A 2 -22.88 -17.96 3.30
N ARG A 3 -22.35 -17.63 4.47
CA ARG A 3 -21.01 -17.05 4.62
C ARG A 3 -20.01 -18.00 3.98
N ILE A 4 -19.14 -17.46 3.11
CA ILE A 4 -18.14 -18.28 2.43
C ILE A 4 -17.11 -18.71 3.48
N GLU A 5 -16.70 -19.98 3.47
CA GLU A 5 -15.72 -20.55 4.43
C GLU A 5 -14.43 -19.71 4.55
N ILE A 6 -14.03 -19.05 3.46
CA ILE A 6 -12.88 -18.12 3.40
C ILE A 6 -13.09 -16.93 4.35
N VAL A 7 -14.30 -16.36 4.39
CA VAL A 7 -14.64 -15.23 5.26
C VAL A 7 -14.62 -15.67 6.73
N ASP A 8 -15.08 -16.88 7.04
CA ASP A 8 -15.01 -17.42 8.40
C ASP A 8 -13.56 -17.64 8.86
N LYS A 9 -12.71 -18.18 7.98
CA LYS A 9 -11.27 -18.32 8.25
C LYS A 9 -10.61 -16.97 8.47
N LEU A 10 -10.94 -15.97 7.65
CA LEU A 10 -10.43 -14.62 7.79
C LEU A 10 -10.89 -13.98 9.11
N ASN A 11 -12.15 -14.19 9.51
CA ASN A 11 -12.69 -13.70 10.79
C ASN A 11 -11.89 -14.24 11.98
N LEU A 12 -11.77 -15.57 12.07
CA LEU A 12 -11.03 -16.24 13.14
C LEU A 12 -9.56 -15.80 13.18
N PHE A 13 -8.97 -15.57 12.00
CA PHE A 13 -7.60 -15.12 11.90
C PHE A 13 -7.44 -13.69 12.43
N LEU A 14 -8.29 -12.76 12.00
CA LEU A 14 -8.24 -11.36 12.45
C LEU A 14 -8.49 -11.25 13.96
N ASP A 15 -9.45 -12.00 14.50
CA ASP A 15 -9.74 -12.03 15.94
C ASP A 15 -8.55 -12.51 16.78
N LYS A 16 -7.80 -13.49 16.27
CA LYS A 16 -6.69 -14.10 17.01
C LYS A 16 -5.38 -13.34 16.87
N HIS A 17 -5.15 -12.70 15.73
CA HIS A 17 -3.83 -12.19 15.36
C HIS A 17 -3.74 -10.67 15.33
N ALA A 18 -4.81 -9.90 15.60
CA ALA A 18 -4.75 -8.44 15.75
C ALA A 18 -4.39 -8.05 17.21
N PRO A 19 -3.34 -7.24 17.46
CA PRO A 19 -2.45 -6.58 16.49
C PRO A 19 -1.45 -7.53 15.84
N PHE A 20 -1.13 -7.29 14.56
CA PHE A 20 -0.21 -8.14 13.80
C PHE A 20 1.23 -8.00 14.32
N THR A 21 1.90 -9.12 14.55
CA THR A 21 3.29 -9.17 15.02
C THR A 21 4.27 -9.79 14.02
N GLU A 22 3.78 -10.47 12.98
CA GLU A 22 4.59 -11.25 12.03
C GLU A 22 4.19 -10.96 10.58
N GLU A 23 5.15 -11.02 9.65
CA GLU A 23 4.93 -10.79 8.22
C GLU A 23 3.91 -11.78 7.63
N CYS A 24 3.90 -13.02 8.12
CA CYS A 24 2.96 -14.04 7.69
C CYS A 24 1.50 -13.64 7.99
N HIS A 25 1.24 -12.82 9.02
CA HIS A 25 -0.11 -12.33 9.31
C HIS A 25 -0.62 -11.38 8.23
N VAL A 26 0.23 -10.46 7.78
CA VAL A 26 -0.07 -9.55 6.66
C VAL A 26 -0.36 -10.36 5.40
N LEU A 27 0.55 -11.27 5.04
CA LEU A 27 0.44 -12.07 3.83
C LEU A 27 -0.84 -12.91 3.82
N TYR A 28 -1.12 -13.62 4.92
CA TYR A 28 -2.30 -14.44 5.04
C TYR A 28 -3.58 -13.61 4.86
N THR A 29 -3.68 -12.46 5.54
CA THR A 29 -4.83 -11.56 5.41
C THR A 29 -5.02 -11.07 3.98
N LEU A 30 -3.96 -10.59 3.31
CA LEU A 30 -4.05 -10.11 1.93
C LEU A 30 -4.44 -11.23 0.95
N VAL A 31 -3.91 -12.45 1.15
CA VAL A 31 -4.24 -13.62 0.32
C VAL A 31 -5.70 -14.04 0.51
N GLU A 32 -6.20 -14.12 1.75
CA GLU A 32 -7.59 -14.50 2.01
C GLU A 32 -8.57 -13.44 1.49
N ILE A 33 -8.28 -12.14 1.69
CA ILE A 33 -9.05 -11.05 1.08
C ILE A 33 -9.11 -11.23 -0.44
N ARG A 34 -7.96 -11.51 -1.08
CA ARG A 34 -7.92 -11.70 -2.52
C ARG A 34 -8.80 -12.85 -3.00
N LYS A 35 -8.79 -13.98 -2.28
CA LYS A 35 -9.63 -15.14 -2.58
C LYS A 35 -11.12 -14.80 -2.50
N VAL A 36 -11.55 -14.02 -1.49
CA VAL A 36 -12.94 -13.53 -1.39
C VAL A 36 -13.28 -12.70 -2.62
N LEU A 37 -12.46 -11.70 -2.94
CA LEU A 37 -12.72 -10.78 -4.04
C LEU A 37 -12.76 -11.49 -5.41
N ASP A 38 -11.89 -12.48 -5.63
CA ASP A 38 -11.88 -13.25 -6.89
C ASP A 38 -13.07 -14.19 -7.00
N ARG A 39 -13.44 -14.87 -5.91
CA ARG A 39 -14.59 -15.79 -5.89
C ARG A 39 -15.91 -15.09 -6.18
N GLU A 40 -16.05 -13.84 -5.75
CA GLU A 40 -17.24 -13.03 -5.98
C GLU A 40 -17.14 -12.13 -7.22
N ASN A 41 -16.01 -12.18 -7.93
CA ASN A 41 -15.66 -11.23 -9.00
C ASN A 41 -15.87 -9.76 -8.58
N ASN A 42 -15.57 -9.45 -7.32
CA ASN A 42 -15.76 -8.13 -6.73
C ASN A 42 -14.62 -7.20 -7.15
N ARG A 43 -14.96 -6.17 -7.94
CA ARG A 43 -14.03 -5.17 -8.48
C ARG A 43 -14.12 -3.81 -7.79
N LYS A 44 -14.91 -3.68 -6.71
CA LYS A 44 -15.12 -2.42 -5.98
C LYS A 44 -13.87 -1.92 -5.24
N TYR A 45 -12.88 -2.79 -5.06
CA TYR A 45 -11.69 -2.57 -4.24
C TYR A 45 -10.40 -2.61 -5.07
N PRO A 46 -10.19 -1.69 -6.03
CA PRO A 46 -9.06 -1.75 -6.93
C PRO A 46 -7.71 -1.57 -6.24
N ILE A 47 -7.60 -0.70 -5.24
CA ILE A 47 -6.34 -0.47 -4.51
C ILE A 47 -5.99 -1.68 -3.65
N LEU A 48 -6.95 -2.22 -2.91
CA LEU A 48 -6.79 -3.45 -2.13
C LEU A 48 -6.39 -4.61 -3.03
N ARG A 49 -7.05 -4.77 -4.19
CA ARG A 49 -6.68 -5.80 -5.18
C ARG A 49 -5.27 -5.62 -5.72
N PHE A 50 -4.83 -4.38 -5.92
CA PHE A 50 -3.45 -4.09 -6.31
C PHE A 50 -2.47 -4.59 -5.26
N TYR A 51 -2.64 -4.19 -3.99
CA TYR A 51 -1.74 -4.57 -2.90
C TYR A 51 -1.78 -6.06 -2.58
N CYS A 52 -2.95 -6.70 -2.64
CA CYS A 52 -3.09 -8.16 -2.53
C CYS A 52 -2.30 -8.92 -3.61
N ASN A 53 -2.22 -8.37 -4.81
CA ASN A 53 -1.42 -8.98 -5.87
C ASN A 53 0.06 -8.69 -5.65
N TRP A 54 0.40 -7.43 -5.36
CA TRP A 54 1.78 -7.01 -5.18
C TRP A 54 2.49 -7.83 -4.10
N SER A 55 1.82 -8.15 -2.99
CA SER A 55 2.39 -8.89 -1.86
C SER A 55 2.94 -10.29 -2.19
N VAL A 56 2.55 -10.88 -3.32
CA VAL A 56 2.96 -12.24 -3.74
C VAL A 56 3.75 -12.26 -5.05
N HIS A 57 4.05 -11.10 -5.62
CA HIS A 57 4.82 -10.99 -6.87
C HIS A 57 6.16 -10.31 -6.64
N THR A 58 7.22 -10.84 -7.28
CA THR A 58 8.58 -10.29 -7.19
C THR A 58 8.74 -8.95 -7.90
N ASP A 59 7.89 -8.67 -8.88
CA ASP A 59 7.73 -7.38 -9.52
C ASP A 59 6.27 -7.17 -9.93
N LYS A 60 5.89 -5.92 -10.19
CA LYS A 60 4.51 -5.59 -10.52
C LYS A 60 4.41 -4.51 -11.58
N ASP A 61 3.66 -4.80 -12.64
CA ASP A 61 3.18 -3.78 -13.58
C ASP A 61 2.10 -2.92 -12.93
N SER A 62 1.98 -1.66 -13.34
CA SER A 62 0.93 -0.78 -12.81
C SER A 62 -0.48 -1.25 -13.18
N THR A 63 -1.48 -0.80 -12.42
CA THR A 63 -2.89 -0.84 -12.84
C THR A 63 -3.35 0.58 -13.11
N LYS A 64 -4.46 0.77 -13.82
CA LYS A 64 -5.00 2.12 -14.11
C LYS A 64 -5.20 2.96 -12.85
N GLU A 65 -5.64 2.34 -11.76
CA GLU A 65 -5.86 3.02 -10.49
C GLU A 65 -4.54 3.40 -9.81
N MET A 66 -3.54 2.52 -9.87
CA MET A 66 -2.20 2.82 -9.37
C MET A 66 -1.50 3.89 -10.22
N GLU A 67 -1.72 3.91 -11.54
CA GLU A 67 -1.23 4.97 -12.43
C GLU A 67 -1.77 6.34 -12.05
N VAL A 68 -3.05 6.44 -11.68
CA VAL A 68 -3.65 7.69 -11.20
C VAL A 68 -3.00 8.14 -9.89
N VAL A 69 -2.88 7.24 -8.91
CA VAL A 69 -2.21 7.53 -7.63
C VAL A 69 -0.76 8.00 -7.85
N MET A 70 -0.02 7.31 -8.70
CA MET A 70 1.38 7.59 -8.97
C MET A 70 1.59 8.87 -9.78
N LYS A 71 0.64 9.22 -10.66
CA LYS A 71 0.62 10.51 -11.36
C LYS A 71 0.36 11.67 -10.40
N ASP A 72 -0.57 11.52 -9.47
CA ASP A 72 -0.84 12.54 -8.46
C ASP A 72 0.38 12.77 -7.54
N ILE A 73 1.06 11.68 -7.15
CA ILE A 73 2.32 11.73 -6.40
C ILE A 73 3.41 12.44 -7.21
N TYR A 74 3.55 12.13 -8.50
CA TYR A 74 4.54 12.75 -9.38
C TYR A 74 4.34 14.27 -9.49
N GLU A 75 3.10 14.72 -9.68
CA GLU A 75 2.79 16.16 -9.76
C GLU A 75 3.00 16.88 -8.42
N ASP A 76 2.75 16.21 -7.28
CA ASP A 76 3.10 16.73 -5.96
C ASP A 76 4.63 16.88 -5.82
N ILE A 77 5.41 15.86 -6.20
CA ILE A 77 6.87 15.91 -6.16
C ILE A 77 7.43 17.04 -7.04
N LYS A 78 6.90 17.23 -8.26
CA LYS A 78 7.30 18.34 -9.13
C LYS A 78 7.09 19.70 -8.48
N LYS A 79 5.95 19.90 -7.81
CA LYS A 79 5.66 21.15 -7.09
C LYS A 79 6.62 21.35 -5.92
N GLN A 80 6.94 20.29 -5.19
CA GLN A 80 7.89 20.34 -4.07
C GLN A 80 9.31 20.67 -4.54
N ILE A 81 9.78 20.07 -5.64
CA ILE A 81 11.10 20.36 -6.22
C ILE A 81 11.16 21.81 -6.72
N ALA A 82 10.11 22.30 -7.38
CA ALA A 82 10.05 23.66 -7.91
C ALA A 82 9.97 24.72 -6.81
N ASN A 83 9.30 24.42 -5.68
CA ASN A 83 9.18 25.35 -4.56
C ASN A 83 9.14 24.61 -3.20
N PRO A 84 10.31 24.34 -2.60
CA PRO A 84 10.39 23.64 -1.31
C PRO A 84 9.69 24.36 -0.16
N ALA A 85 9.48 25.68 -0.24
CA ALA A 85 8.84 26.47 0.80
C ALA A 85 7.30 26.36 0.82
N LEU A 86 6.68 25.83 -0.24
CA LEU A 86 5.24 25.61 -0.32
C LEU A 86 4.78 24.30 0.34
N VAL A 87 5.70 23.50 0.89
CA VAL A 87 5.38 22.22 1.53
C VAL A 87 4.86 22.47 2.94
N SER A 88 3.56 22.73 3.04
CA SER A 88 2.83 22.79 4.30
C SER A 88 1.73 21.73 4.29
N GLY A 89 1.81 20.77 5.22
CA GLY A 89 0.81 19.71 5.40
C GLY A 89 1.24 18.32 4.92
N LYS A 90 0.29 17.38 5.01
CA LYS A 90 0.48 15.97 4.66
C LYS A 90 0.50 15.81 3.13
N THR A 91 1.67 15.49 2.59
CA THR A 91 1.88 15.31 1.15
C THR A 91 1.27 14.00 0.65
N LYS A 92 0.98 13.90 -0.65
CA LYS A 92 0.39 12.68 -1.23
C LYS A 92 1.35 11.49 -1.08
N ILE A 93 2.65 11.75 -1.14
CA ILE A 93 3.68 10.72 -0.91
C ILE A 93 3.66 10.17 0.51
N ILE A 94 3.35 11.00 1.53
CA ILE A 94 3.20 10.54 2.91
C ILE A 94 1.96 9.64 3.03
N GLY A 95 0.84 10.04 2.43
CA GLY A 95 -0.38 9.20 2.45
C GLY A 95 -0.18 7.85 1.76
N PHE A 96 0.57 7.83 0.66
CA PHE A 96 0.95 6.60 -0.03
C PHE A 96 1.88 5.73 0.82
N MET A 97 2.87 6.33 1.49
CA MET A 97 3.81 5.63 2.37
C MET A 97 3.09 4.88 3.50
N TYR A 98 2.09 5.50 4.12
CA TYR A 98 1.27 4.89 5.17
C TYR A 98 0.09 4.08 4.61
N MET A 99 0.02 3.92 3.29
CA MET A 99 -0.96 3.09 2.59
C MET A 99 -2.40 3.47 2.97
N GLU A 100 -2.72 4.76 3.00
CA GLU A 100 -4.00 5.26 3.50
C GLU A 100 -5.18 4.87 2.62
N ASP A 101 -5.00 4.88 1.30
CA ASP A 101 -6.02 4.43 0.36
C ASP A 101 -6.29 2.92 0.53
N LEU A 102 -5.24 2.15 0.83
CA LEU A 102 -5.38 0.73 1.18
C LEU A 102 -6.13 0.57 2.50
N GLN A 103 -5.79 1.34 3.54
CA GLN A 103 -6.50 1.32 4.83
C GLN A 103 -8.00 1.57 4.65
N ALA A 104 -8.34 2.57 3.83
CA ALA A 104 -9.72 2.92 3.55
C ALA A 104 -10.47 1.80 2.83
N GLU A 105 -9.85 1.12 1.85
CA GLU A 105 -10.46 -0.02 1.17
C GLU A 105 -10.54 -1.27 2.07
N VAL A 106 -9.54 -1.53 2.90
CA VAL A 106 -9.57 -2.61 3.90
C VAL A 106 -10.71 -2.38 4.88
N LEU A 107 -10.88 -1.17 5.40
CA LEU A 107 -11.98 -0.85 6.32
C LEU A 107 -13.35 -1.12 5.68
N LYS A 108 -13.55 -0.63 4.46
CA LYS A 108 -14.80 -0.85 3.70
C LYS A 108 -15.06 -2.33 3.47
N PHE A 109 -14.03 -3.09 3.09
CA PHE A 109 -14.12 -4.53 2.93
C PHE A 109 -14.53 -5.20 4.25
N LEU A 110 -13.82 -4.94 5.35
CA LEU A 110 -14.12 -5.54 6.65
C LEU A 110 -15.55 -5.23 7.11
N GLN A 111 -16.04 -4.01 6.86
CA GLN A 111 -17.42 -3.63 7.13
C GLN A 111 -18.43 -4.38 6.26
N GLU A 112 -18.20 -4.49 4.94
CA GLU A 112 -19.10 -5.21 4.01
C GLU A 112 -19.26 -6.69 4.40
N TYR A 113 -18.17 -7.34 4.84
CA TYR A 113 -18.16 -8.75 5.24
C TYR A 113 -18.37 -8.99 6.75
N GLN A 114 -18.69 -7.94 7.52
CA GLN A 114 -18.92 -8.00 8.97
C GLN A 114 -17.75 -8.66 9.73
N LEU A 115 -16.53 -8.28 9.37
CA LEU A 115 -15.27 -8.73 9.97
C LEU A 115 -14.76 -7.72 11.01
N PRO A 116 -13.87 -8.14 11.93
CA PRO A 116 -13.26 -7.24 12.91
C PRO A 116 -12.52 -6.09 12.21
N ILE A 117 -12.86 -4.86 12.55
CA ILE A 117 -12.26 -3.65 11.96
C ILE A 117 -11.01 -3.15 12.69
N SER A 118 -10.64 -3.79 13.81
CA SER A 118 -9.54 -3.37 14.69
C SER A 118 -8.19 -3.28 13.95
N LEU A 119 -7.98 -4.09 12.91
CA LEU A 119 -6.80 -3.99 12.03
C LEU A 119 -6.59 -2.58 11.46
N THR A 120 -7.67 -1.85 11.19
CA THR A 120 -7.64 -0.52 10.58
C THR A 120 -7.55 0.62 11.58
N GLU A 121 -7.52 0.32 12.89
CA GLU A 121 -7.26 1.33 13.92
C GLU A 121 -5.82 1.84 13.81
N LYS A 122 -5.61 3.11 14.16
CA LYS A 122 -4.35 3.82 13.88
C LYS A 122 -3.09 3.08 14.32
N SER A 123 -3.07 2.49 15.53
CA SER A 123 -1.90 1.75 16.04
C SER A 123 -1.69 0.43 15.30
N ASN A 124 -2.76 -0.32 15.07
CA ASN A 124 -2.70 -1.64 14.43
C ASN A 124 -2.35 -1.51 12.94
N TRP A 125 -2.88 -0.46 12.29
CA TRP A 125 -2.53 -0.14 10.92
C TRP A 125 -1.06 0.23 10.78
N LEU A 126 -0.52 0.95 11.75
CA LEU A 126 0.90 1.26 11.73
C LEU A 126 1.73 -0.03 11.79
N GLU A 127 1.44 -0.96 12.71
CA GLU A 127 2.12 -2.26 12.75
C GLU A 127 1.95 -3.07 11.45
N PHE A 128 0.75 -3.03 10.85
CA PHE A 128 0.50 -3.62 9.53
C PHE A 128 1.43 -3.03 8.47
N VAL A 129 1.55 -1.70 8.37
CA VAL A 129 2.42 -1.03 7.41
C VAL A 129 3.89 -1.41 7.64
N LYS A 130 4.35 -1.49 8.90
CA LYS A 130 5.73 -1.90 9.21
C LYS A 130 6.07 -3.27 8.67
N LEU A 131 5.18 -4.24 8.93
CA LEU A 131 5.34 -5.62 8.48
C LEU A 131 5.19 -5.71 6.95
N PHE A 132 4.24 -4.96 6.38
CA PHE A 132 3.98 -5.03 4.96
C PHE A 132 5.09 -4.40 4.12
N VAL A 133 5.67 -3.28 4.56
CA VAL A 133 6.83 -2.69 3.89
C VAL A 133 7.99 -3.70 3.83
N LYS A 134 8.25 -4.46 4.90
CA LYS A 134 9.30 -5.50 4.89
C LYS A 134 9.08 -6.56 3.81
N ILE A 135 7.82 -6.98 3.60
CA ILE A 135 7.44 -7.91 2.52
C ILE A 135 7.68 -7.28 1.14
N LEU A 136 7.39 -5.99 1.00
CA LEU A 136 7.50 -5.27 -0.28
C LEU A 136 8.92 -4.74 -0.56
N VAL A 137 9.85 -4.82 0.40
CA VAL A 137 11.26 -4.57 0.13
C VAL A 137 11.70 -5.55 -0.97
N ASP A 138 12.43 -5.04 -1.95
CA ASP A 138 12.85 -5.77 -3.15
C ASP A 138 11.74 -6.17 -4.13
N GLN A 139 10.50 -5.68 -3.95
CA GLN A 139 9.39 -5.86 -4.89
C GLN A 139 9.03 -4.53 -5.59
N PRO A 140 9.80 -4.07 -6.59
CA PRO A 140 9.53 -2.79 -7.24
C PRO A 140 8.25 -2.83 -8.09
N ILE A 141 7.56 -1.69 -8.16
CA ILE A 141 6.56 -1.43 -9.19
C ILE A 141 7.29 -0.85 -10.40
N LYS A 142 7.23 -1.56 -11.52
CA LYS A 142 7.84 -1.13 -12.79
C LYS A 142 6.85 -0.28 -13.57
N THR A 143 7.33 0.82 -14.12
CA THR A 143 6.55 1.78 -14.91
C THR A 143 5.20 2.12 -14.26
N PRO A 144 5.19 2.59 -13.00
CA PRO A 144 3.94 2.86 -12.30
C PRO A 144 3.11 3.97 -12.95
N SER A 145 3.73 4.87 -13.73
CA SER A 145 3.06 5.87 -14.57
C SER A 145 3.95 6.23 -15.78
N VAL A 146 3.43 7.03 -16.71
CA VAL A 146 4.19 7.47 -17.90
C VAL A 146 5.46 8.25 -17.55
N ASP A 147 5.46 8.96 -16.42
CA ASP A 147 6.57 9.80 -15.98
C ASP A 147 7.53 9.08 -15.01
N ILE A 148 7.07 8.01 -14.38
CA ILE A 148 7.82 7.27 -13.38
C ILE A 148 8.33 5.96 -13.97
N LYS A 149 9.64 5.78 -13.94
CA LYS A 149 10.32 4.55 -14.34
C LYS A 149 10.06 3.42 -13.35
N GLN A 150 10.18 3.71 -12.06
CA GLN A 150 10.09 2.71 -11.00
C GLN A 150 9.70 3.35 -9.67
N PHE A 151 8.91 2.62 -8.88
CA PHE A 151 8.73 2.84 -7.45
C PHE A 151 9.33 1.65 -6.68
N ALA A 152 10.06 1.91 -5.60
CA ALA A 152 10.49 0.87 -4.68
C ALA A 152 10.51 1.36 -3.23
N PHE A 153 10.09 0.49 -2.30
CA PHE A 153 10.47 0.63 -0.91
C PHE A 153 11.96 0.30 -0.75
N LEU A 154 12.63 1.01 0.16
CA LEU A 154 14.05 0.82 0.44
C LEU A 154 14.24 0.19 1.82
N PRO A 155 15.32 -0.60 2.02
CA PRO A 155 15.73 -1.03 3.35
C PRO A 155 15.87 0.19 4.28
N ALA A 156 15.31 0.07 5.48
CA ALA A 156 15.31 1.10 6.49
C ALA A 156 15.58 0.47 7.87
N ALA A 157 16.13 1.27 8.79
CA ALA A 157 16.23 0.87 10.19
C ALA A 157 14.83 0.70 10.81
N GLU A 158 14.73 -0.03 11.92
CA GLU A 158 13.47 -0.12 12.67
C GLU A 158 12.95 1.28 13.00
N GLY A 159 11.65 1.50 12.79
CA GLY A 159 11.02 2.81 13.06
C GLY A 159 10.91 3.72 11.84
N CYS A 160 11.32 3.29 10.64
CA CYS A 160 11.32 4.15 9.45
C CYS A 160 10.76 3.44 8.22
N VAL A 161 9.94 4.13 7.42
CA VAL A 161 9.61 3.73 6.06
C VAL A 161 10.36 4.63 5.09
N ARG A 162 11.05 4.03 4.12
CA ARG A 162 11.76 4.74 3.06
C ARG A 162 11.30 4.25 1.70
N GLY A 163 11.28 5.15 0.73
CA GLY A 163 11.01 4.79 -0.65
C GLY A 163 11.74 5.69 -1.63
N ARG A 164 11.74 5.23 -2.88
CA ARG A 164 12.37 5.88 -4.01
C ARG A 164 11.46 5.82 -5.21
N ILE A 165 11.38 6.94 -5.92
CA ILE A 165 10.73 7.08 -7.21
C ILE A 165 11.81 7.47 -8.22
N ASP A 166 12.03 6.63 -9.22
CA ASP A 166 12.92 6.91 -10.34
C ASP A 166 12.11 7.50 -11.50
N PHE A 167 12.57 8.61 -12.08
CA PHE A 167 11.85 9.27 -13.17
C PHE A 167 12.29 8.76 -14.54
N ASN A 168 11.38 8.76 -15.52
CA ASN A 168 11.73 8.51 -16.91
C ASN A 168 12.50 9.68 -17.53
N GLN A 169 12.19 10.91 -17.10
CA GLN A 169 12.91 12.13 -17.45
C GLN A 169 13.26 12.90 -16.19
N ASN A 170 14.43 13.54 -16.17
CA ASN A 170 14.84 14.31 -15.01
C ASN A 170 13.90 15.48 -14.75
N ILE A 171 13.56 15.70 -13.48
CA ILE A 171 12.92 16.96 -13.04
C ILE A 171 14.05 17.90 -12.62
N GLY A 172 14.41 18.83 -13.50
CA GLY A 172 15.60 19.66 -13.30
C GLY A 172 16.87 18.79 -13.25
N GLN A 173 17.57 18.83 -12.12
CA GLN A 173 18.78 18.01 -11.89
C GLN A 173 18.49 16.64 -11.25
N TYR A 174 17.23 16.35 -10.90
CA TYR A 174 16.86 15.15 -10.14
C TYR A 174 16.45 14.02 -11.08
N SER A 175 17.18 12.90 -11.05
CA SER A 175 16.81 11.65 -11.74
C SER A 175 15.92 10.73 -10.90
N TYR A 176 15.83 11.01 -9.60
CA TYR A 176 14.97 10.31 -8.66
C TYR A 176 14.54 11.22 -7.51
N TYR A 177 13.50 10.80 -6.79
CA TYR A 177 13.08 11.40 -5.53
C TYR A 177 13.06 10.33 -4.44
N GLN A 178 13.76 10.60 -3.35
CA GLN A 178 13.79 9.74 -2.17
C GLN A 178 13.06 10.42 -1.02
N PHE A 179 12.33 9.61 -0.27
CA PHE A 179 11.57 10.07 0.87
C PHE A 179 11.72 9.06 2.01
N GLY A 180 11.57 9.54 3.23
CA GLY A 180 11.59 8.72 4.42
C GLY A 180 10.84 9.40 5.54
N ASN A 181 10.08 8.63 6.31
CA ASN A 181 9.43 9.13 7.51
C ASN A 181 9.62 8.14 8.66
N ALA A 182 9.93 8.67 9.83
CA ALA A 182 9.91 7.91 11.06
C ALA A 182 8.45 7.76 11.54
N TYR A 183 8.15 6.68 12.24
CA TYR A 183 6.85 6.45 12.86
C TYR A 183 6.94 6.10 14.34
#